data_AF-A0A066XQU7-F1
#
_entry.id   AF-A0A066XQU7-F1
#
_cell.length_a   1.000
_cell.length_b   1.000
_cell.length_c   1.000
_cell.angle_alpha   90.00
_cell.angle_beta   90.00
_cell.angle_gamma   90.00
#
_symmetry.space_group_name_H-M   'P 1'
#
loop_
_entity.id
_entity.type
_entity.pdbx_description
1 polymer ?
#
loop_
_entity_poly.entity_id
_entity_poly.type
_entity_poly.pdbx_seq_one_letter_code
_entity_poly.pdbx_strand_id
1 'polypeptide(L)'
;MCEKFATPDAASEDEFIIELRGLDNEYRGVQKPNNIRQVFMLQIYHAHLKAYATFLEEFEVSYTKPRMRLLNPQYSQLRAWTMEAVKTDSMIYRQLACSAEDITSTCESLLETVMAMNGEPNNQLLWIAADVRGCCQEVTARLAGMTDDLQHQLDLLNLSWNINQSDNVNILTLLATVFLPLSLSAGILSMGTRFKDLGDLVYDFSGVAVLLGALALVILLSFFLVSFLQDLESRLRPQKLYLTWRSALKKLGFLILLMLGGLVLASFVVGMFKEVGLGGKILIYGLAITIGLPVCLIFMVLVKTCVAVILKLRR
;
A
#
# COMPACT_ATOMS: atom_id res chain seq x y z
N MET A 1 -23.33 4.16 -0.60
CA MET A 1 -22.80 3.70 0.71
C MET A 1 -22.30 4.86 1.57
N CYS A 2 -21.71 5.92 1.00
CA CYS A 2 -21.39 7.16 1.74
C CYS A 2 -22.61 7.98 2.16
N GLU A 3 -23.78 7.78 1.55
CA GLU A 3 -25.01 8.52 1.86
C GLU A 3 -25.66 8.10 3.19
N LYS A 4 -25.24 6.97 3.79
CA LYS A 4 -25.80 6.46 5.04
C LYS A 4 -25.20 7.05 6.31
N PHE A 5 -24.08 7.76 6.22
CA PHE A 5 -23.41 8.38 7.38
C PHE A 5 -23.58 9.91 7.42
N ALA A 6 -24.34 10.49 6.49
CA ALA A 6 -24.55 11.94 6.40
C ALA A 6 -25.76 12.45 7.19
N THR A 7 -26.57 11.54 7.75
CA THR A 7 -27.66 11.90 8.66
C THR A 7 -27.31 11.37 10.04
N PRO A 8 -27.38 12.18 11.10
CA PRO A 8 -27.34 11.68 12.47
C PRO A 8 -28.42 10.58 12.56
N ASP A 9 -28.00 9.34 12.77
CA ASP A 9 -28.94 8.21 12.90
C ASP A 9 -29.89 8.50 14.07
N ALA A 10 -31.08 7.89 14.08
CA ALA A 10 -32.04 8.03 15.18
C ALA A 10 -31.42 7.72 16.57
N ALA A 11 -30.33 6.94 16.60
CA ALA A 11 -29.52 6.69 17.79
C ALA A 11 -28.89 7.96 18.39
N SER A 12 -28.47 8.92 17.55
CA SER A 12 -27.87 10.18 17.99
C SER A 12 -28.89 11.14 18.62
N GLU A 13 -30.16 11.08 18.19
CA GLU A 13 -31.24 11.87 18.79
C GLU A 13 -31.60 11.34 20.18
N ASP A 14 -31.69 10.02 20.33
CA ASP A 14 -31.93 9.37 21.62
C ASP A 14 -30.78 9.65 22.61
N GLU A 15 -29.54 9.58 22.13
CA GLU A 15 -28.36 9.87 22.94
C GLU A 15 -28.30 11.34 23.38
N PHE A 16 -28.62 12.28 22.49
CA PHE A 16 -28.73 13.70 22.84
C PHE A 16 -29.78 13.95 23.94
N ILE A 17 -30.95 13.30 23.87
CA ILE A 17 -32.01 13.47 24.87
C ILE A 17 -31.59 12.90 26.23
N ILE A 18 -30.88 11.77 26.23
CA ILE A 18 -30.34 11.15 27.45
C ILE A 18 -29.34 12.09 28.11
N GLU A 19 -28.38 12.61 27.34
CA GLU A 19 -27.37 13.56 27.81
C GLU A 19 -28.01 14.87 28.33
N LEU A 20 -28.97 15.43 27.59
CA LEU A 20 -29.67 16.64 28.01
C LEU A 20 -30.40 16.47 29.35
N ARG A 21 -31.01 15.30 29.56
CA ARG A 21 -31.70 14.96 30.82
C ARG A 21 -30.71 14.76 31.97
N GLY A 22 -29.54 14.18 31.70
CA GLY A 22 -28.46 14.06 32.68
C GLY A 22 -28.01 15.42 33.19
N LEU A 23 -27.75 16.34 32.26
CA LEU A 23 -27.28 17.70 32.53
C LEU A 23 -28.31 18.58 33.26
N ASP A 24 -29.62 18.31 33.15
CA ASP A 24 -30.65 19.13 33.84
C ASP A 24 -30.43 19.19 35.37
N ASN A 25 -29.99 18.08 35.97
CA ASN A 25 -29.72 18.03 37.40
C ASN A 25 -28.50 18.86 37.80
N GLU A 26 -27.49 18.93 36.94
CA GLU A 26 -26.24 19.66 37.17
C GLU A 26 -26.42 21.17 37.01
N TYR A 27 -27.21 21.58 36.02
CA TYR A 27 -27.44 22.99 35.71
C TYR A 27 -28.48 23.66 36.63
N ARG A 28 -29.34 22.89 37.31
CA ARG A 28 -30.41 23.41 38.18
C ARG A 28 -29.90 24.36 39.28
N GLY A 29 -28.71 24.12 39.81
CA GLY A 29 -28.10 24.97 40.85
C GLY A 29 -27.48 26.28 40.33
N VAL A 30 -27.32 26.41 39.00
CA VAL A 30 -26.70 27.57 38.34
C VAL A 30 -27.75 28.50 37.70
N GLN A 31 -28.98 28.01 37.53
CA GLN A 31 -30.11 28.76 36.97
C GLN A 31 -30.57 29.87 37.92
N LYS A 32 -30.42 31.13 37.50
CA LYS A 32 -30.98 32.33 38.11
C LYS A 32 -31.96 32.97 37.13
N PRO A 33 -32.97 33.72 37.59
CA PRO A 33 -33.94 34.36 36.69
C PRO A 33 -33.28 35.30 35.66
N ASN A 34 -32.12 35.88 35.97
CA ASN A 34 -31.42 36.79 35.07
C ASN A 34 -30.53 36.10 34.01
N ASN A 35 -30.20 34.81 34.16
CA ASN A 35 -29.28 34.10 33.26
C ASN A 35 -29.86 32.80 32.67
N ILE A 36 -31.14 32.50 32.94
CA ILE A 36 -31.76 31.21 32.59
C ILE A 36 -31.65 30.88 31.10
N ARG A 37 -31.76 31.89 30.22
CA ARG A 37 -31.69 31.69 28.76
C ARG A 37 -30.29 31.25 28.33
N GLN A 38 -29.25 31.89 28.84
CA GLN A 38 -27.86 31.60 28.47
C GLN A 38 -27.40 30.28 29.09
N VAL A 39 -27.80 30.02 30.33
CA VAL A 39 -27.53 28.75 31.02
C VAL A 39 -28.21 27.59 30.30
N PHE A 40 -29.45 27.76 29.83
CA PHE A 40 -30.15 26.75 29.04
C PHE A 40 -29.53 26.54 27.65
N MET A 41 -29.12 27.60 26.96
CA MET A 41 -28.38 27.47 25.69
C MET A 41 -27.05 26.74 25.92
N LEU A 42 -26.31 27.07 26.98
CA LEU A 42 -25.08 26.36 27.35
C LEU A 42 -25.35 24.88 27.63
N GLN A 43 -26.44 24.53 28.31
CA GLN A 43 -26.83 23.15 28.55
C GLN A 43 -27.10 22.39 27.24
N ILE A 44 -27.81 23.00 26.28
CA ILE A 44 -28.05 22.40 24.96
C ILE A 44 -26.73 22.16 24.21
N TYR A 45 -25.86 23.17 24.16
CA TYR A 45 -24.57 23.06 23.47
C TYR A 45 -23.63 22.07 24.16
N HIS A 46 -23.67 21.97 25.49
CA HIS A 46 -22.94 20.97 26.24
C HIS A 46 -23.44 19.55 25.93
N ALA A 47 -24.77 19.33 25.88
CA ALA A 47 -25.34 18.06 25.46
C ALA A 47 -24.93 17.70 24.02
N HIS A 48 -24.96 18.68 23.11
CA HIS A 48 -24.54 18.50 21.73
C HIS A 48 -23.05 18.17 21.63
N LEU A 49 -22.19 18.79 22.45
CA LEU A 49 -20.76 18.51 22.49
C LEU A 49 -20.47 17.09 22.97
N LYS A 50 -21.17 16.61 24.02
CA LYS A 50 -21.05 15.23 24.52
C LYS A 50 -21.51 14.21 23.48
N ALA A 51 -22.69 14.41 22.88
CA ALA A 51 -23.18 13.56 21.80
C ALA A 51 -22.21 13.53 20.60
N TYR A 52 -21.63 14.68 20.25
CA TYR A 52 -20.63 14.77 19.18
C TYR A 52 -19.35 14.01 19.52
N ALA A 53 -18.89 14.05 20.77
CA ALA A 53 -17.73 13.29 21.23
C ALA A 53 -17.96 11.78 21.13
N THR A 54 -19.13 11.27 21.54
CA THR A 54 -19.48 9.85 21.39
C THR A 54 -19.58 9.45 19.92
N PHE A 55 -20.22 10.29 19.10
CA PHE A 55 -20.29 10.08 17.65
C PHE A 55 -18.90 9.95 17.04
N LEU A 56 -17.95 10.83 17.40
CA LEU A 56 -16.58 10.75 16.91
C LEU A 56 -15.89 9.44 17.34
N GLU A 57 -16.15 8.94 18.55
CA GLU A 57 -15.62 7.66 19.01
C GLU A 57 -16.11 6.50 18.14
N GLU A 58 -17.42 6.44 17.94
CA GLU A 58 -18.04 5.39 17.14
C GLU A 58 -17.58 5.48 15.69
N PHE A 59 -17.49 6.71 15.15
CA PHE A 59 -16.98 6.97 13.82
C PHE A 59 -15.52 6.51 13.66
N GLU A 60 -14.64 6.78 14.64
CA GLU A 60 -13.26 6.31 14.60
C GLU A 60 -13.17 4.77 14.58
N VAL A 61 -13.95 4.10 15.44
CA VAL A 61 -13.94 2.64 15.57
C VAL A 61 -14.58 1.95 14.37
N SER A 62 -15.71 2.46 13.90
CA SER A 62 -16.54 1.83 12.87
C SER A 62 -16.08 2.19 11.46
N TYR A 63 -15.64 3.42 11.24
CA TYR A 63 -15.28 3.92 9.91
C TYR A 63 -13.76 4.02 9.73
N THR A 64 -13.08 4.78 10.59
CA THR A 64 -11.67 5.13 10.38
C THR A 64 -10.74 3.92 10.48
N LYS A 65 -10.82 3.13 11.55
CA LYS A 65 -9.92 1.99 11.77
C LYS A 65 -10.04 0.91 10.68
N PRO A 66 -11.23 0.47 10.24
CA PRO A 66 -11.34 -0.50 9.15
C PRO A 66 -10.85 0.07 7.82
N ARG A 67 -11.13 1.34 7.55
CA ARG A 67 -10.75 1.99 6.30
C ARG A 67 -9.24 2.19 6.20
N MET A 68 -8.58 2.62 7.27
CA MET A 68 -7.11 2.72 7.33
C MET A 68 -6.41 1.38 7.06
N ARG A 69 -6.98 0.26 7.49
CA ARG A 69 -6.44 -1.07 7.15
C ARG A 69 -6.49 -1.37 5.65
N LEU A 70 -7.52 -0.88 4.95
CA LEU A 70 -7.69 -1.05 3.51
C LEU A 70 -6.75 -0.16 2.70
N LEU A 71 -6.33 0.98 3.26
CA LEU A 71 -5.39 1.92 2.64
C LEU A 71 -3.91 1.50 2.83
N ASN A 72 -3.64 0.38 3.49
CA ASN A 72 -2.28 -0.04 3.80
C ASN A 72 -1.46 -0.24 2.49
N PRO A 73 -0.39 0.54 2.27
CA PRO A 73 0.40 0.51 1.04
C PRO A 73 1.07 -0.85 0.79
N GLN A 74 1.18 -1.70 1.81
CA GLN A 74 1.75 -3.05 1.68
C GLN A 74 0.87 -3.99 0.85
N TYR A 75 -0.44 -3.73 0.72
CA TYR A 75 -1.40 -4.66 0.11
C TYR A 75 -2.13 -4.09 -1.10
N SER A 76 -2.35 -2.78 -1.15
CA SER A 76 -2.98 -2.14 -2.31
C SER A 76 -1.93 -1.48 -3.19
N GLN A 77 -1.67 -2.05 -4.37
CA GLN A 77 -1.08 -1.27 -5.45
C GLN A 77 -1.96 -0.02 -5.64
N LEU A 78 -1.36 1.18 -5.61
CA LEU A 78 -2.07 2.45 -5.81
C LEU A 78 -2.90 2.36 -7.09
N ARG A 79 -4.22 2.26 -6.95
CA ARG A 79 -5.17 2.30 -8.05
C ARG A 79 -5.93 3.62 -7.98
N ALA A 80 -6.43 4.12 -9.10
CA ALA A 80 -7.18 5.37 -9.13
C ALA A 80 -8.31 5.44 -8.07
N TRP A 81 -8.96 4.32 -7.77
CA TRP A 81 -10.02 4.24 -6.76
C TRP A 81 -9.53 4.51 -5.32
N THR A 82 -8.27 4.21 -4.97
CA THR A 82 -7.75 4.49 -3.62
C THR A 82 -7.54 5.99 -3.43
N MET A 83 -7.08 6.70 -4.47
CA MET A 83 -6.92 8.15 -4.43
C MET A 83 -8.28 8.86 -4.31
N GLU A 84 -9.28 8.39 -5.04
CA GLU A 84 -10.65 8.90 -4.93
C GLU A 84 -11.22 8.68 -3.53
N ALA A 85 -11.03 7.49 -2.95
CA ALA A 85 -11.45 7.19 -1.58
C ALA A 85 -10.79 8.10 -0.54
N VAL A 86 -9.47 8.31 -0.64
CA VAL A 86 -8.71 9.22 0.25
C VAL A 86 -9.21 10.65 0.12
N LYS A 87 -9.48 11.12 -1.11
CA LYS A 87 -10.03 12.46 -1.34
C LYS A 87 -11.39 12.60 -0.66
N THR A 88 -12.27 11.62 -0.79
CA THR A 88 -13.56 11.64 -0.10
C THR A 88 -13.40 11.67 1.42
N ASP A 89 -12.47 10.87 1.98
CA ASP A 89 -12.22 10.85 3.42
C ASP A 89 -11.68 12.18 3.94
N SER A 90 -10.77 12.82 3.19
CA SER A 90 -10.23 14.13 3.54
C SER A 90 -11.33 15.21 3.61
N MET A 91 -12.33 15.13 2.72
CA MET A 91 -13.47 16.04 2.75
C MET A 91 -14.36 15.82 3.98
N ILE A 92 -14.61 14.55 4.34
CA ILE A 92 -15.41 14.20 5.51
C ILE A 92 -14.72 14.69 6.79
N TYR A 93 -13.43 14.42 6.96
CA TYR A 93 -12.69 14.85 8.16
C TYR A 93 -12.62 16.37 8.27
N ARG A 94 -12.43 17.07 7.15
CA ARG A 94 -12.48 18.54 7.13
C ARG A 94 -13.85 19.07 7.51
N GLN A 95 -14.93 18.45 7.05
CA GLN A 95 -16.28 18.87 7.41
C GLN A 95 -16.55 18.65 8.90
N LEU A 96 -16.11 17.51 9.46
CA LEU A 96 -16.16 17.26 10.90
C LEU A 96 -15.33 18.30 11.67
N ALA A 97 -14.17 18.71 11.16
CA ALA A 97 -13.33 19.71 11.80
C ALA A 97 -13.96 21.08 11.88
N CYS A 98 -14.55 21.54 10.77
CA CYS A 98 -15.31 22.78 10.79
C CYS A 98 -16.49 22.70 11.77
N SER A 99 -17.24 21.59 11.78
CA SER A 99 -18.36 21.42 12.72
C SER A 99 -17.90 21.41 14.19
N ALA A 100 -16.79 20.74 14.50
CA ALA A 100 -16.23 20.71 15.84
C ALA A 100 -15.76 22.11 16.30
N GLU A 101 -15.11 22.86 15.42
CA GLU A 101 -14.64 24.22 15.67
C GLU A 101 -15.83 25.18 15.94
N ASP A 102 -16.90 25.07 15.16
CA ASP A 102 -18.13 25.86 15.35
C ASP A 102 -18.80 25.55 16.70
N ILE A 103 -18.92 24.27 17.08
CA ILE A 103 -19.53 23.85 18.36
C ILE A 103 -18.65 24.30 19.54
N THR A 104 -17.34 24.05 19.48
CA THR A 104 -16.40 24.37 20.57
C THR A 104 -16.29 25.88 20.79
N SER A 105 -16.16 26.68 19.73
CA SER A 105 -16.14 28.15 19.82
C SER A 105 -17.45 28.72 20.38
N THR A 106 -18.59 28.15 19.99
CA THR A 106 -19.90 28.55 20.53
C THR A 106 -20.03 28.17 22.01
N CYS A 107 -19.56 26.98 22.41
CA CYS A 107 -19.54 26.56 23.81
C CYS A 107 -18.68 27.48 24.69
N GLU A 108 -17.45 27.78 24.26
CA GLU A 108 -16.54 28.64 25.02
C GLU A 108 -17.10 30.07 25.16
N SER A 109 -17.60 30.66 24.07
CA SER A 109 -18.20 32.00 24.13
C SER A 109 -19.43 32.05 25.03
N LEU A 110 -20.32 31.04 24.96
CA LEU A 110 -21.45 30.94 25.88
C LEU A 110 -21.00 30.75 27.33
N LEU A 111 -19.99 29.92 27.57
CA LEU A 111 -19.43 29.69 28.90
C LEU A 111 -18.88 31.00 29.50
N GLU A 112 -18.10 31.77 28.73
CA GLU A 112 -17.59 33.07 29.14
C GLU A 112 -18.71 34.06 29.49
N THR A 113 -19.78 34.12 28.68
CA THR A 113 -20.93 34.99 28.98
C THR A 113 -21.65 34.58 30.26
N VAL A 114 -21.82 33.27 30.51
CA VAL A 114 -22.46 32.75 31.72
C VAL A 114 -21.60 33.02 32.96
N MET A 115 -20.27 32.90 32.84
CA MET A 115 -19.32 33.25 33.90
C MET A 115 -19.37 34.75 34.22
N ALA A 116 -19.36 35.62 33.21
CA ALA A 116 -19.41 37.07 33.40
C ALA A 116 -20.70 37.54 34.08
N MET A 117 -21.85 36.92 33.78
CA MET A 117 -23.14 37.28 34.38
C MET A 117 -23.33 36.77 35.81
N ASN A 118 -22.58 35.74 36.23
CA ASN A 118 -22.76 35.15 37.56
C ASN A 118 -22.04 35.91 38.68
N GLY A 119 -21.14 36.83 38.34
CA GLY A 119 -20.44 37.73 39.27
C GLY A 119 -19.42 37.01 40.15
N GLU A 120 -19.88 36.11 41.03
CA GLU A 120 -19.02 35.26 41.86
C GLU A 120 -19.00 33.81 41.37
N PRO A 121 -17.83 33.15 41.41
CA PRO A 121 -17.69 31.76 40.98
C PRO A 121 -18.39 30.84 41.97
N ASN A 122 -19.59 30.36 41.61
CA ASN A 122 -20.20 29.21 42.27
C ASN A 122 -19.35 27.96 41.94
N ASN A 123 -19.04 27.14 42.93
CA ASN A 123 -18.29 25.88 42.75
C ASN A 123 -18.92 24.98 41.67
N GLN A 124 -20.26 24.99 41.54
CA GLN A 124 -20.96 24.23 40.48
C GLN A 124 -20.67 24.78 39.08
N LEU A 125 -20.68 26.11 38.91
CA LEU A 125 -20.36 26.74 37.62
C LEU A 125 -18.90 26.46 37.23
N LEU A 126 -18.00 26.44 38.21
CA LEU A 126 -16.59 26.16 37.99
C LEU A 126 -16.36 24.70 37.54
N TRP A 127 -17.11 23.76 38.11
CA TRP A 127 -17.10 22.36 37.67
C TRP A 127 -17.67 22.20 36.24
N ILE A 128 -18.82 22.83 35.93
CA ILE A 128 -19.39 22.80 34.57
C ILE A 128 -18.41 23.41 33.55
N ALA A 129 -17.76 24.53 33.90
CA ALA A 129 -16.77 25.16 33.05
C ALA A 129 -15.57 24.24 32.76
N ALA A 130 -15.12 23.48 33.76
CA ALA A 130 -14.05 22.51 33.59
C ALA A 130 -14.49 21.32 32.72
N ASP A 131 -15.73 20.83 32.89
CA ASP A 131 -16.28 19.72 32.10
C ASP A 131 -16.42 20.10 30.62
N VAL A 132 -17.04 21.24 30.33
CA VAL A 132 -17.20 21.75 28.95
C VAL A 132 -15.84 21.92 28.26
N ARG A 133 -14.87 22.51 28.95
CA ARG A 133 -13.50 22.66 28.42
C ARG A 133 -12.81 21.33 28.20
N GLY A 134 -13.01 20.37 29.10
CA GLY A 134 -12.52 19.00 28.94
C GLY A 134 -13.07 18.35 27.67
N CYS A 135 -14.39 18.43 27.47
CA CYS A 135 -15.04 17.92 26.26
C CYS A 135 -14.56 18.64 24.98
N CYS A 136 -14.39 19.96 25.01
CA CYS A 136 -13.86 20.71 23.86
C CYS A 136 -12.44 20.24 23.50
N GLN A 137 -11.57 20.06 24.49
CA GLN A 137 -10.20 19.57 24.30
C GLN A 137 -10.19 18.13 23.78
N GLU A 138 -11.08 17.27 24.27
CA GLU A 138 -11.19 15.89 23.82
C GLU A 138 -11.61 15.81 22.35
N VAL A 139 -12.68 16.52 21.96
CA VAL A 139 -13.17 16.54 20.57
C VAL A 139 -12.09 17.06 19.61
N THR A 140 -11.41 18.14 19.97
CA THR A 140 -10.34 18.72 19.14
C THR A 140 -9.12 17.80 19.04
N ALA A 141 -8.70 17.18 20.16
CA ALA A 141 -7.58 16.24 20.17
C ALA A 141 -7.85 14.98 19.35
N ARG A 142 -9.04 14.38 19.49
CA ARG A 142 -9.43 13.19 18.71
C ARG A 142 -9.41 13.48 17.22
N LEU A 143 -10.00 14.61 16.81
CA LEU A 143 -10.07 14.94 15.40
C LEU A 143 -8.72 15.35 14.79
N ALA A 144 -7.87 16.01 15.57
CA ALA A 144 -6.48 16.25 15.19
C ALA A 144 -5.74 14.93 14.95
N GLY A 145 -5.93 13.93 15.83
CA GLY A 145 -5.39 12.58 15.66
C GLY A 145 -5.86 11.90 14.38
N MET A 146 -7.16 11.94 14.08
CA MET A 146 -7.71 11.34 12.85
C MET A 146 -7.17 11.99 11.57
N THR A 147 -6.94 13.31 11.62
CA THR A 147 -6.38 14.08 10.51
C THR A 147 -4.89 13.78 10.32
N ASP A 148 -4.14 13.70 11.41
CA ASP A 148 -2.71 13.36 11.39
C ASP A 148 -2.49 11.93 10.87
N ASP A 149 -3.30 10.96 11.31
CA ASP A 149 -3.24 9.60 10.82
C ASP A 149 -3.52 9.52 9.30
N LEU A 150 -4.51 10.29 8.80
CA LEU A 150 -4.78 10.36 7.35
C LEU A 150 -3.60 10.98 6.59
N GLN A 151 -3.01 12.04 7.11
CA GLN A 151 -1.85 12.70 6.52
C GLN A 151 -0.64 11.76 6.47
N HIS A 152 -0.39 11.03 7.55
CA HIS A 152 0.66 10.02 7.60
C HIS A 152 0.47 8.92 6.53
N GLN A 153 -0.75 8.43 6.34
CA GLN A 153 -1.04 7.46 5.28
C GLN A 153 -0.84 8.04 3.88
N LEU A 154 -1.23 9.30 3.65
CA LEU A 154 -0.98 10.00 2.40
C LEU A 154 0.51 10.12 2.09
N ASP A 155 1.32 10.43 3.09
CA ASP A 155 2.77 10.53 2.94
C ASP A 155 3.40 9.16 2.62
N LEU A 156 2.93 8.08 3.27
CA LEU A 156 3.34 6.71 2.95
C LEU A 156 2.95 6.30 1.52
N LEU A 157 1.75 6.67 1.07
CA LEU A 157 1.29 6.41 -0.29
C LEU A 157 2.12 7.18 -1.33
N ASN A 158 2.43 8.46 -1.07
CA ASN A 158 3.31 9.27 -1.91
C ASN A 158 4.72 8.67 -1.99
N LEU A 159 5.25 8.20 -0.87
CA LEU A 159 6.56 7.55 -0.82
C LEU A 159 6.57 6.25 -1.63
N SER A 160 5.53 5.42 -1.50
CA SER A 160 5.37 4.23 -2.34
C SER A 160 5.28 4.54 -3.82
N TRP A 161 4.58 5.62 -4.20
CA TRP A 161 4.49 6.05 -5.59
C TRP A 161 5.84 6.48 -6.16
N ASN A 162 6.61 7.28 -5.40
CA ASN A 162 7.95 7.71 -5.80
C ASN A 162 8.90 6.52 -6.01
N ILE A 163 8.81 5.49 -5.15
CA ILE A 163 9.60 4.26 -5.31
C ILE A 163 9.19 3.51 -6.58
N ASN A 164 7.89 3.29 -6.80
CA ASN A 164 7.41 2.58 -7.98
C ASN A 164 7.75 3.32 -9.29
N GLN A 165 7.72 4.65 -9.28
CA GLN A 165 8.14 5.46 -10.41
C GLN A 165 9.63 5.30 -10.69
N SER A 166 10.47 5.26 -9.65
CA SER A 166 11.90 4.99 -9.79
C SER A 166 12.17 3.62 -10.43
N ASP A 167 11.41 2.58 -10.05
CA ASP A 167 11.56 1.24 -10.62
C ASP A 167 11.23 1.21 -12.12
N ASN A 168 10.18 1.92 -12.55
CA ASN A 168 9.84 2.02 -13.98
C ASN A 168 10.92 2.76 -14.78
N VAL A 169 11.50 3.82 -14.23
CA VAL A 169 12.62 4.54 -14.87
C VAL A 169 13.86 3.66 -14.96
N ASN A 170 14.14 2.88 -13.92
CA ASN A 170 15.24 1.90 -13.92
C ASN A 170 15.04 0.83 -15.00
N ILE A 171 13.83 0.31 -15.18
CA ILE A 171 13.50 -0.65 -16.25
C ILE A 171 13.69 0.01 -17.62
N LEU A 172 13.21 1.24 -17.80
CA LEU A 172 13.37 1.97 -19.07
C LEU A 172 14.86 2.20 -19.41
N THR A 173 15.67 2.53 -18.40
CA THR A 173 17.11 2.74 -18.53
C THR A 173 17.83 1.43 -18.85
N LEU A 174 17.47 0.34 -18.16
CA LEU A 174 17.96 -1.00 -18.50
C LEU A 174 17.63 -1.37 -19.94
N LEU A 175 16.38 -1.16 -20.36
CA LEU A 175 15.94 -1.43 -21.72
C LEU A 175 16.74 -0.61 -22.74
N ALA A 176 16.98 0.67 -22.45
CA ALA A 176 17.80 1.56 -23.27
C ALA A 176 19.26 1.10 -23.33
N THR A 177 19.85 0.64 -22.22
CA THR A 177 21.24 0.13 -22.20
C THR A 177 21.42 -1.12 -23.06
N VAL A 178 20.35 -1.88 -23.28
CA VAL A 178 20.35 -3.07 -24.14
C VAL A 178 20.09 -2.70 -25.59
N PHE A 179 19.07 -1.89 -25.85
CA PHE A 179 18.68 -1.52 -27.21
C PHE A 179 19.67 -0.57 -27.87
N LEU A 180 20.35 0.30 -27.12
CA LEU A 180 21.25 1.29 -27.71
C LEU A 180 22.48 0.66 -28.40
N PRO A 181 23.20 -0.30 -27.80
CA PRO A 181 24.24 -1.07 -28.50
C PRO A 181 23.69 -1.88 -29.67
N LEU A 182 22.52 -2.51 -29.50
CA LEU A 182 21.86 -3.32 -30.54
C LEU A 182 21.48 -2.48 -31.77
N SER A 183 20.89 -1.30 -31.56
CA SER A 183 20.54 -0.35 -32.61
C SER A 183 21.78 0.25 -33.26
N LEU A 184 22.86 0.51 -32.51
CA LEU A 184 24.13 0.97 -33.06
C LEU A 184 24.78 -0.11 -33.94
N SER A 185 24.79 -1.37 -33.50
CA SER A 185 25.26 -2.51 -34.28
C SER A 185 24.44 -2.69 -35.57
N ALA A 186 23.11 -2.59 -35.51
CA ALA A 186 22.26 -2.65 -36.68
C ALA A 186 22.48 -1.47 -37.65
N GLY A 187 22.72 -0.26 -37.12
CA GLY A 187 23.04 0.94 -37.90
C GLY A 187 24.37 0.82 -38.65
N ILE A 188 25.42 0.32 -38.01
CA ILE A 188 26.74 0.09 -38.63
C ILE A 188 26.65 -0.95 -39.76
N LEU A 189 25.84 -2.01 -39.57
CA LEU A 189 25.56 -3.01 -40.61
C LEU A 189 24.77 -2.43 -41.80
N SER A 190 23.92 -1.43 -41.56
CA SER A 190 23.13 -0.78 -42.60
C SER A 190 23.95 0.24 -43.42
N MET A 191 24.94 0.88 -42.79
CA MET A 191 25.84 1.85 -43.45
C MET A 191 27.06 1.17 -44.07
N GLY A 192 26.83 0.54 -45.22
CA GLY A 192 27.81 0.43 -46.29
C GLY A 192 29.04 -0.44 -46.02
N THR A 193 28.96 -1.73 -46.33
CA THR A 193 30.06 -2.42 -47.01
C THR A 193 29.53 -3.58 -47.86
N ARG A 194 30.20 -3.81 -48.98
CA ARG A 194 29.94 -4.81 -50.02
C ARG A 194 29.77 -6.21 -49.39
N PHE A 195 28.55 -6.74 -49.37
CA PHE A 195 28.11 -8.00 -48.72
C PHE A 195 28.85 -9.31 -49.10
N LYS A 196 29.86 -9.29 -49.98
CA LYS A 196 30.44 -10.52 -50.57
C LYS A 196 31.77 -10.98 -49.94
N ASP A 197 32.55 -10.07 -49.36
CA ASP A 197 33.84 -10.39 -48.71
C ASP A 197 33.79 -10.29 -47.17
N LEU A 198 32.61 -10.01 -46.61
CA LEU A 198 32.41 -9.71 -45.19
C LEU A 198 31.71 -10.84 -44.43
N GLY A 199 31.68 -12.06 -44.96
CA GLY A 199 31.00 -13.20 -44.34
C GLY A 199 31.52 -13.52 -42.94
N ASP A 200 32.85 -13.61 -42.80
CA ASP A 200 33.49 -13.90 -41.50
C ASP A 200 33.37 -12.73 -40.51
N LEU A 201 33.49 -11.48 -40.98
CA LEU A 201 33.43 -10.30 -40.09
C LEU A 201 31.98 -9.97 -39.66
N VAL A 202 30.99 -10.19 -40.54
CA VAL A 202 29.56 -10.11 -40.18
C VAL A 202 29.19 -11.24 -39.22
N TYR A 203 29.78 -12.43 -39.38
CA TYR A 203 29.56 -13.52 -38.44
C TYR A 203 30.07 -13.18 -37.04
N ASP A 204 31.30 -12.65 -36.93
CA ASP A 204 31.90 -12.21 -35.66
C ASP A 204 31.11 -11.06 -35.01
N PHE A 205 30.71 -10.06 -35.79
CA PHE A 205 29.93 -8.92 -35.28
C PHE A 205 28.48 -9.30 -34.90
N SER A 206 27.84 -10.20 -35.67
CA SER A 206 26.54 -10.75 -35.32
C SER A 206 26.62 -11.62 -34.06
N GLY A 207 27.71 -12.36 -33.89
CA GLY A 207 28.02 -13.13 -32.69
C GLY A 207 28.11 -12.23 -31.46
N VAL A 208 28.86 -11.12 -31.52
CA VAL A 208 28.96 -10.15 -30.43
C VAL A 208 27.60 -9.51 -30.11
N ALA A 209 26.80 -9.13 -31.12
CA ALA A 209 25.48 -8.56 -30.90
C ALA A 209 24.50 -9.55 -30.25
N VAL A 210 24.51 -10.81 -30.68
CA VAL A 210 23.68 -11.88 -30.10
C VAL A 210 24.16 -12.24 -28.70
N LEU A 211 25.47 -12.22 -28.44
CA LEU A 211 26.04 -12.49 -27.12
C LEU A 211 25.70 -11.38 -26.12
N LEU A 212 25.77 -10.12 -26.55
CA LEU A 212 25.38 -8.97 -25.73
C LEU A 212 23.86 -8.94 -25.47
N GLY A 213 23.05 -9.27 -26.50
CA GLY A 213 21.61 -9.44 -26.38
C GLY A 213 21.21 -10.60 -25.48
N ALA A 214 21.91 -11.74 -25.54
CA ALA A 214 21.67 -12.89 -24.68
C ALA A 214 22.03 -12.58 -23.22
N LEU A 215 23.15 -11.89 -22.97
CA LEU A 215 23.53 -11.43 -21.63
C LEU A 215 22.47 -10.49 -21.04
N ALA A 216 22.03 -9.51 -21.83
CA ALA A 216 20.96 -8.59 -21.47
C ALA A 216 19.64 -9.30 -21.17
N LEU A 217 19.27 -10.29 -22.00
CA LEU A 217 18.06 -11.08 -21.81
C LEU A 217 18.14 -11.89 -20.51
N VAL A 218 19.29 -12.50 -20.19
CA VAL A 218 19.50 -13.21 -18.92
C VAL A 218 19.33 -12.25 -17.73
N ILE A 219 19.87 -11.04 -17.80
CA ILE A 219 19.72 -10.03 -16.74
C ILE A 219 18.24 -9.63 -16.59
N LEU A 220 17.53 -9.34 -17.68
CA LEU A 220 16.10 -9.00 -17.64
C LEU A 220 15.25 -10.16 -17.09
N LEU A 221 15.54 -11.39 -17.53
CA LEU A 221 14.81 -12.58 -17.09
C LEU A 221 15.08 -12.85 -15.61
N SER A 222 16.30 -12.56 -15.11
CA SER A 222 16.62 -12.62 -13.69
C SER A 222 15.80 -11.63 -12.86
N PHE A 223 15.72 -10.37 -13.33
CA PHE A 223 14.96 -9.31 -12.66
C PHE A 223 13.47 -9.65 -12.66
N PHE A 224 12.92 -10.07 -13.81
CA PHE A 224 11.54 -10.49 -13.94
C PHE A 224 11.21 -11.69 -13.03
N LEU A 225 12.09 -12.70 -12.94
CA LEU A 225 11.89 -13.83 -12.05
C LEU A 225 11.82 -13.39 -10.58
N VAL A 226 12.68 -12.45 -10.18
CA VAL A 226 12.71 -11.91 -8.82
C VAL A 226 11.42 -11.15 -8.51
N SER A 227 10.98 -10.25 -9.40
CA SER A 227 9.73 -9.50 -9.24
C SER A 227 8.51 -10.42 -9.21
N PHE A 228 8.44 -11.41 -10.11
CA PHE A 228 7.34 -12.37 -10.16
C PHE A 228 7.27 -13.24 -8.89
N LEU A 229 8.43 -13.62 -8.34
CA LEU A 229 8.51 -14.35 -7.06
C LEU A 229 8.07 -13.49 -5.87
N GLN A 230 8.28 -12.17 -5.90
CA GLN A 230 7.80 -11.25 -4.87
C GLN A 230 6.28 -11.05 -4.96
N ASP A 231 5.71 -10.96 -6.16
CA ASP A 231 4.26 -10.86 -6.34
C ASP A 231 3.52 -12.16 -5.99
N LEU A 232 4.13 -13.33 -6.23
CA LEU A 232 3.59 -14.61 -5.76
C LEU A 232 3.64 -14.73 -4.23
N GLU A 233 4.67 -14.13 -3.60
CA GLU A 233 4.82 -14.11 -2.15
C GLU A 233 3.71 -13.30 -1.46
N SER A 234 3.31 -12.16 -2.03
CA SER A 234 2.26 -11.32 -1.44
C SER A 234 0.89 -11.99 -1.49
N ARG A 235 0.66 -12.88 -2.47
CA ARG A 235 -0.60 -13.60 -2.67
C ARG A 235 -0.70 -14.93 -1.91
N LEU A 236 0.43 -15.55 -1.54
CA LEU A 236 0.46 -16.83 -0.83
C LEU A 236 1.11 -16.71 0.55
N ARG A 237 0.31 -16.35 1.56
CA ARG A 237 0.63 -16.60 2.98
C ARG A 237 -0.64 -17.02 3.73
N PRO A 238 -0.62 -17.98 4.68
CA PRO A 238 0.53 -18.44 5.47
C PRO A 238 0.64 -19.97 5.70
N GLN A 239 1.79 -20.58 5.37
CA GLN A 239 2.16 -21.89 5.93
C GLN A 239 3.68 -21.98 6.16
N LYS A 240 4.11 -22.43 7.34
CA LYS A 240 5.53 -22.50 7.75
C LYS A 240 6.41 -23.36 6.82
N LEU A 241 5.84 -24.37 6.17
CA LEU A 241 6.53 -25.21 5.19
C LEU A 241 6.94 -24.46 3.90
N TYR A 242 6.23 -23.38 3.56
CA TYR A 242 6.50 -22.57 2.37
C TYR A 242 7.83 -21.81 2.47
N LEU A 243 8.23 -21.37 3.67
CA LEU A 243 9.45 -20.58 3.88
C LEU A 243 10.73 -21.36 3.54
N THR A 244 10.79 -22.64 3.89
CA THR A 244 11.97 -23.49 3.63
C THR A 244 12.06 -23.90 2.16
N TRP A 245 10.92 -24.25 1.54
CA TRP A 245 10.87 -24.61 0.11
C TRP A 245 11.17 -23.40 -0.80
N ARG A 246 10.83 -22.20 -0.35
CA ARG A 246 11.08 -20.92 -1.05
C ARG A 246 12.55 -20.58 -1.24
N SER A 247 13.38 -20.73 -0.20
CA SER A 247 14.83 -20.48 -0.31
C SER A 247 15.50 -21.47 -1.27
N ALA A 248 14.99 -22.70 -1.33
CA ALA A 248 15.43 -23.69 -2.29
C ALA A 248 15.00 -23.33 -3.72
N LEU A 249 13.74 -22.91 -3.94
CA LEU A 249 13.25 -22.50 -5.26
C LEU A 249 13.98 -21.27 -5.80
N LYS A 250 14.26 -20.25 -4.97
CA LYS A 250 15.02 -19.06 -5.37
C LYS A 250 16.43 -19.42 -5.83
N LYS A 251 17.13 -20.24 -5.03
CA LYS A 251 18.47 -20.73 -5.37
C LYS A 251 18.46 -21.60 -6.64
N LEU A 252 17.46 -22.46 -6.78
CA LEU A 252 17.31 -23.34 -7.95
C LEU A 252 17.02 -22.55 -9.22
N GLY A 253 16.10 -21.58 -9.18
CA GLY A 253 15.78 -20.71 -10.32
C GLY A 253 16.98 -19.88 -10.77
N PHE A 254 17.71 -19.29 -9.81
CA PHE A 254 18.95 -18.56 -10.12
C PHE A 254 20.02 -19.47 -10.73
N LEU A 255 20.21 -20.68 -10.20
CA LEU A 255 21.15 -21.67 -10.73
C LEU A 255 20.79 -22.10 -12.15
N ILE A 256 19.51 -22.38 -12.43
CA ILE A 256 19.03 -22.76 -13.77
C ILE A 256 19.29 -21.62 -14.75
N LEU A 257 18.99 -20.38 -14.35
CA LEU A 257 19.20 -19.21 -15.20
C LEU A 257 20.69 -18.98 -15.52
N LEU A 258 21.56 -19.12 -14.52
CA LEU A 258 23.01 -18.97 -14.68
C LEU A 258 23.59 -20.07 -15.57
N MET A 259 23.12 -21.31 -15.41
CA MET A 259 23.50 -22.43 -16.28
C MET A 259 23.02 -22.24 -17.72
N LEU A 260 21.79 -21.75 -17.92
CA LEU A 260 21.24 -21.44 -19.24
C LEU A 260 22.02 -20.31 -19.90
N GLY A 261 22.29 -19.22 -19.17
CA GLY A 261 23.07 -18.09 -19.66
C GLY A 261 24.50 -18.49 -20.03
N GLY A 262 25.16 -19.27 -19.17
CA GLY A 262 26.49 -19.82 -19.44
C GLY A 262 26.52 -20.78 -20.63
N LEU A 263 25.48 -21.59 -20.81
CA LEU A 263 25.35 -22.50 -21.96
C LEU A 263 25.22 -21.73 -23.27
N VAL A 264 24.38 -20.69 -23.30
CA VAL A 264 24.21 -19.83 -24.49
C VAL A 264 25.55 -19.15 -24.81
N LEU A 265 26.22 -18.57 -23.81
CA LEU A 265 27.55 -17.97 -23.98
C LEU A 265 28.57 -18.98 -24.56
N ALA A 266 28.67 -20.17 -23.97
CA ALA A 266 29.60 -21.21 -24.41
C ALA A 266 29.27 -21.73 -25.83
N SER A 267 27.99 -21.90 -26.15
CA SER A 267 27.52 -22.30 -27.48
C SER A 267 27.92 -21.28 -28.54
N PHE A 268 27.75 -19.99 -28.25
CA PHE A 268 28.10 -18.91 -29.18
C PHE A 268 29.62 -18.76 -29.32
N VAL A 269 30.38 -18.78 -28.23
CA VAL A 269 31.85 -18.72 -28.29
C VAL A 269 32.41 -19.89 -29.10
N VAL A 270 31.92 -21.11 -28.90
CA VAL A 270 32.38 -22.29 -29.66
C VAL A 270 31.93 -22.25 -31.12
N GLY A 271 30.73 -21.74 -31.39
CA GLY A 271 30.24 -21.51 -32.75
C GLY A 271 31.08 -20.49 -33.52
N MET A 272 31.58 -19.48 -32.82
CA MET A 272 32.39 -18.39 -33.36
C MET A 272 33.83 -18.80 -33.69
N PHE A 273 34.50 -19.54 -32.80
CA PHE A 273 35.93 -19.87 -32.97
C PHE A 273 36.21 -21.14 -33.78
N LYS A 274 35.22 -22.00 -33.99
CA LYS A 274 35.46 -23.34 -34.56
C LYS A 274 34.57 -23.62 -35.77
N GLU A 275 33.31 -23.97 -35.52
CA GLU A 275 32.34 -24.27 -36.57
C GLU A 275 30.92 -23.98 -36.05
N VAL A 276 30.14 -23.24 -36.84
CA VAL A 276 28.75 -22.86 -36.54
C VAL A 276 27.86 -24.07 -36.20
N GLY A 277 28.07 -25.17 -36.92
CA GLY A 277 27.33 -26.42 -36.72
C GLY A 277 27.60 -27.08 -35.37
N LEU A 278 28.78 -26.89 -34.79
CA LEU A 278 29.11 -27.41 -33.46
C LEU A 278 28.44 -26.60 -32.35
N GLY A 279 28.44 -25.27 -32.47
CA GLY A 279 27.77 -24.37 -31.51
C GLY A 279 26.28 -24.62 -31.41
N GLY A 280 25.61 -24.85 -32.55
CA GLY A 280 24.18 -25.18 -32.60
C GLY A 280 23.85 -26.54 -31.96
N LYS A 281 24.69 -27.55 -32.16
CA LYS A 281 24.53 -28.86 -31.49
C LYS A 281 24.67 -28.72 -29.97
N ILE A 282 25.68 -27.99 -29.50
CA ILE A 282 25.90 -27.74 -28.05
C ILE A 282 24.69 -27.02 -27.44
N LEU A 283 24.09 -26.07 -28.14
CA LEU A 283 22.87 -25.39 -27.69
C LEU A 283 21.72 -26.37 -27.51
N ILE A 284 21.40 -27.18 -28.52
CA ILE A 284 20.26 -28.10 -28.50
C ILE A 284 20.42 -29.16 -27.39
N TYR A 285 21.61 -29.76 -27.28
CA TYR A 285 21.87 -30.75 -26.23
C TYR A 285 21.86 -30.13 -24.84
N GLY A 286 22.44 -28.94 -24.68
CA GLY A 286 22.44 -28.25 -23.41
C GLY A 286 21.03 -27.84 -22.97
N LEU A 287 20.19 -27.36 -23.90
CA LEU A 287 18.82 -26.93 -23.63
C LEU A 287 17.95 -28.12 -23.18
N ALA A 288 18.13 -29.28 -23.81
CA ALA A 288 17.49 -30.53 -23.40
C ALA A 288 17.86 -30.94 -21.97
N ILE A 289 19.12 -30.76 -21.56
CA ILE A 289 19.59 -31.09 -20.21
C ILE A 289 19.08 -30.06 -19.19
N THR A 290 19.21 -28.76 -19.49
CA THR A 290 18.84 -27.69 -18.55
C THR A 290 17.34 -27.61 -18.29
N ILE A 291 16.49 -27.99 -19.26
CA ILE A 291 15.03 -28.06 -19.07
C ILE A 291 14.60 -29.44 -18.56
N GLY A 292 15.19 -30.51 -19.11
CA GLY A 292 14.81 -31.88 -18.75
C GLY A 292 15.11 -32.26 -17.31
N LEU A 293 16.27 -31.85 -16.78
CA LEU A 293 16.68 -32.18 -15.41
C LEU A 293 15.74 -31.59 -14.34
N PRO A 294 15.38 -30.29 -14.33
CA PRO A 294 14.47 -29.73 -13.34
C PRO A 294 13.04 -30.24 -13.47
N VAL A 295 12.53 -30.45 -14.70
CA VAL A 295 11.19 -31.03 -14.90
C VAL A 295 11.12 -32.44 -14.30
N CYS A 296 12.17 -33.25 -14.49
CA CYS A 296 12.25 -34.59 -13.93
C CYS A 296 12.36 -34.58 -12.39
N LEU A 297 13.12 -33.63 -11.83
CA LEU A 297 13.21 -33.44 -10.36
C LEU A 297 11.87 -33.01 -9.75
N ILE A 298 11.16 -32.07 -10.38
CA ILE A 298 9.83 -31.62 -9.93
C ILE A 298 8.84 -32.79 -9.97
N PHE A 299 8.86 -33.58 -11.05
CA PHE A 299 8.02 -34.77 -11.19
C PHE A 299 8.32 -35.80 -10.10
N MET A 300 9.59 -36.10 -9.80
CA MET A 300 9.94 -37.02 -8.70
C MET A 300 9.47 -36.51 -7.33
N VAL A 301 9.57 -35.21 -7.07
CA VAL A 301 9.08 -34.61 -5.82
C VAL A 301 7.56 -34.74 -5.72
N LEU A 302 6.83 -34.44 -6.81
CA LEU A 302 5.37 -34.58 -6.88
C LEU A 302 4.93 -36.03 -6.61
N VAL A 303 5.58 -37.00 -7.25
CA VAL A 303 5.29 -38.43 -7.04
C VAL A 303 5.54 -38.81 -5.58
N LYS A 304 6.67 -38.41 -4.98
CA LYS A 304 6.96 -38.67 -3.57
C LYS A 304 5.92 -38.06 -2.64
N THR A 305 5.47 -36.82 -2.92
CA THR A 305 4.43 -36.18 -2.12
C THR A 305 3.07 -36.86 -2.26
N CYS A 306 2.67 -37.26 -3.47
CA CYS A 306 1.43 -38.02 -3.69
C CYS A 306 1.47 -39.36 -2.96
N VAL A 307 2.56 -40.12 -3.05
CA VAL A 307 2.72 -41.41 -2.36
C VAL A 307 2.67 -41.23 -0.84
N ALA A 308 3.32 -40.20 -0.30
CA ALA A 308 3.28 -39.90 1.13
C ALA A 308 1.87 -39.52 1.62
N VAL A 309 1.11 -38.75 0.82
CA VAL A 309 -0.28 -38.40 1.12
C VAL A 309 -1.19 -39.63 1.08
N ILE A 310 -1.05 -40.50 0.07
CA ILE A 310 -1.81 -41.74 -0.05
C ILE A 310 -1.51 -42.69 1.12
N LEU A 311 -0.24 -42.84 1.52
CA LEU A 311 0.16 -43.64 2.69
C LEU A 311 -0.40 -43.08 4.01
N LYS A 312 -0.52 -41.75 4.13
CA LYS A 312 -1.08 -41.10 5.31
C LYS A 312 -2.60 -41.22 5.39
N LEU A 313 -3.30 -41.32 4.26
CA LEU A 313 -4.75 -41.56 4.17
C LEU A 313 -5.14 -43.03 4.46
N ARG A 314 -4.18 -43.96 4.41
CA ARG A 314 -4.40 -45.39 4.65
C ARG A 314 -4.16 -45.82 6.11
N ARG A 315 -3.58 -44.94 6.94
CA ARG A 315 -3.40 -45.12 8.39
C ARG A 315 -4.51 -44.39 9.13
#